data_AF-A0A366VXW9-F1
#
_entry.id   AF-A0A366VXW9-F1
#
_cell.length_a   1.000
_cell.length_b   1.000
_cell.length_c   1.000
_cell.angle_alpha   90.00
_cell.angle_beta   90.00
_cell.angle_gamma   90.00
#
_symmetry.space_group_name_H-M   'P 1'
#
loop_
_entity.id
_entity.type
_entity.pdbx_description
1 polymer ?
#
loop_
_entity_poly.entity_id
_entity_poly.type
_entity_poly.pdbx_seq_one_letter_code
_entity_poly.pdbx_strand_id
1 'polypeptide(L)'
;MTGSNRKIAIGYLDAEVVGAAGLFLKRVKKALENDATAELKFNTFALVVDPSAQTVTLHQDWFACQPEVFNEPELIELIETARERIRNH
;
A
#
# COMPACT_ATOMS: atom_id res chain seq x y z
N MET A 1 -20.23 1.97 -5.32
CA MET A 1 -19.26 3.08 -5.47
C MET A 1 -17.84 2.74 -4.97
N THR A 2 -17.64 1.64 -4.22
CA THR A 2 -16.35 1.16 -3.69
C THR A 2 -15.31 0.74 -4.75
N GLY A 3 -15.74 0.25 -5.92
CA GLY A 3 -14.80 -0.15 -6.98
C GLY A 3 -13.97 0.98 -7.60
N SER A 4 -14.40 2.24 -7.47
CA SER A 4 -13.65 3.39 -8.01
C SER A 4 -12.51 3.83 -7.09
N ASN A 5 -12.74 3.86 -5.77
CA ASN A 5 -11.72 4.28 -4.80
C ASN A 5 -10.56 3.28 -4.73
N ARG A 6 -10.86 1.97 -4.72
CA ARG A 6 -9.84 0.91 -4.76
C ARG A 6 -8.96 1.00 -6.00
N LYS A 7 -9.52 1.29 -7.19
CA LYS A 7 -8.72 1.48 -8.42
C LYS A 7 -7.81 2.71 -8.34
N ILE A 8 -8.31 3.81 -7.77
CA ILE A 8 -7.51 5.02 -7.55
C ILE A 8 -6.37 4.73 -6.56
N ALA A 9 -6.66 4.01 -5.47
CA ALA A 9 -5.65 3.59 -4.48
C ALA A 9 -4.53 2.76 -5.11
N ILE A 10 -4.88 1.79 -5.94
CA ILE A 10 -3.92 0.98 -6.68
C ILE A 10 -3.11 1.86 -7.64
N GLY A 11 -3.72 2.84 -8.30
CA GLY A 11 -3.00 3.77 -9.17
C GLY A 11 -1.93 4.60 -8.45
N TYR A 12 -2.22 5.08 -7.24
CA TYR A 12 -1.21 5.76 -6.41
C TYR A 12 -0.12 4.81 -5.93
N LEU A 13 -0.51 3.60 -5.51
CA LEU A 13 0.45 2.57 -5.11
C LEU A 13 1.40 2.24 -6.27
N ASP A 14 0.87 2.01 -7.48
CA ASP A 14 1.66 1.78 -8.68
C ASP A 14 2.63 2.94 -8.92
N ALA A 15 2.17 4.20 -8.89
CA ALA A 15 3.00 5.38 -9.13
C ALA A 15 4.16 5.55 -8.13
N GLU A 16 3.92 5.28 -6.84
CA GLU A 16 4.93 5.42 -5.78
C GLU A 16 5.90 4.23 -5.73
N VAL A 17 5.43 3.06 -6.14
CA VAL A 17 6.21 1.81 -6.19
C VAL A 17 7.18 1.80 -7.38
N VAL A 18 6.97 2.64 -8.40
CA VAL A 18 7.89 2.86 -9.52
C VAL A 18 9.29 3.22 -9.01
N GLY A 19 10.23 2.30 -9.19
CA GLY A 19 11.63 2.47 -8.80
C GLY A 19 11.97 2.15 -7.33
N ALA A 20 10.99 1.95 -6.45
CA ALA A 20 11.22 1.74 -5.01
C ALA A 20 10.49 0.52 -4.41
N ALA A 21 9.86 -0.33 -5.23
CA ALA A 21 9.05 -1.48 -4.80
C ALA A 21 9.69 -2.37 -3.72
N GLY A 22 10.99 -2.68 -3.85
CA GLY A 22 11.70 -3.52 -2.87
C GLY A 22 11.83 -2.85 -1.50
N LEU A 23 12.06 -1.54 -1.46
CA LEU A 23 12.11 -0.76 -0.22
C LEU A 23 10.72 -0.69 0.42
N PHE A 24 9.69 -0.53 -0.42
CA PHE A 24 8.31 -0.45 -0.02
C PHE A 24 7.84 -1.73 0.67
N LEU A 25 8.01 -2.88 -0.01
CA LEU A 25 7.68 -4.20 0.52
C LEU A 25 8.42 -4.50 1.82
N LYS A 26 9.71 -4.13 1.90
CA LYS A 26 10.51 -4.32 3.12
C LYS A 26 9.96 -3.52 4.31
N ARG A 27 9.54 -2.28 4.10
CA ARG A 27 8.97 -1.43 5.17
C ARG A 27 7.62 -1.96 5.64
N VAL A 28 6.76 -2.41 4.73
CA VAL A 28 5.45 -2.99 5.06
C VAL A 28 5.61 -4.30 5.82
N LYS A 29 6.43 -5.25 5.34
CA LYS A 29 6.70 -6.51 6.05
C LYS A 29 7.28 -6.27 7.45
N LYS A 30 8.26 -5.37 7.57
CA LYS A 30 8.82 -5.01 8.86
C LYS A 30 7.78 -4.39 9.80
N ALA A 31 6.82 -3.62 9.28
CA ALA A 31 5.76 -3.05 10.09
C ALA A 31 4.77 -4.13 10.57
N LEU A 32 4.44 -5.11 9.72
CA LEU A 32 3.58 -6.26 10.06
C LEU A 32 4.22 -7.20 11.09
N GLU A 33 5.54 -7.24 11.16
CA GLU A 33 6.30 -8.02 12.15
C GLU A 33 6.41 -7.34 13.52
N ASN A 34 6.09 -6.04 13.64
CA ASN A 34 6.12 -5.35 14.93
C ASN A 34 4.76 -5.48 15.62
N ASP A 35 4.73 -5.63 16.95
CA ASP A 35 3.45 -5.77 17.71
C ASP A 35 2.62 -4.46 17.81
N ALA A 36 3.02 -3.41 17.10
CA ALA A 36 2.40 -2.08 17.21
C ALA A 36 1.99 -1.54 15.84
N THR A 37 0.81 -0.92 15.80
CA THR A 37 0.32 -0.18 14.63
C THR A 37 1.35 0.87 14.20
N ALA A 38 1.67 0.89 12.91
CA ALA A 38 2.68 1.79 12.36
C ALA A 38 2.13 2.57 11.17
N GLU A 39 2.41 3.87 11.13
CA GLU A 39 2.12 4.72 9.97
C GLU A 39 3.38 4.89 9.11
N LEU A 40 3.32 4.41 7.87
CA LEU A 40 4.36 4.56 6.87
C LEU A 40 3.98 5.68 5.90
N LYS A 41 4.64 6.83 6.03
CA LYS A 41 4.42 7.98 5.14
C LYS A 41 5.23 7.85 3.84
N PHE A 42 4.56 8.11 2.72
CA PHE A 42 5.11 8.21 1.37
C PHE A 42 4.77 9.57 0.76
N ASN A 43 5.22 9.85 -0.47
CA ASN A 43 5.04 11.17 -1.06
C ASN A 43 3.56 11.45 -1.40
N THR A 44 2.84 10.44 -1.86
CA THR A 44 1.47 10.58 -2.38
C THR A 44 0.38 9.98 -1.49
N PHE A 45 0.75 9.19 -0.47
CA PHE A 45 -0.16 8.55 0.48
C PHE A 45 0.56 8.12 1.76
N ALA A 46 -0.20 7.70 2.77
CA ALA A 46 0.30 7.03 3.96
C ALA A 46 -0.32 5.63 4.10
N LEU A 47 0.44 4.69 4.66
CA LEU A 47 -0.05 3.36 5.01
C LEU A 47 -0.11 3.20 6.52
N VAL A 48 -1.28 2.91 7.06
CA VAL A 48 -1.44 2.49 8.45
C VAL A 48 -1.47 0.97 8.48
N VAL A 49 -0.40 0.38 8.99
CA VAL A 49 -0.26 -1.07 9.15
C VAL A 49 -0.78 -1.44 10.53
N ASP A 50 -1.76 -2.35 10.58
CA ASP A 50 -2.25 -2.97 11.80
C ASP A 50 -1.82 -4.46 11.84
N PRO A 51 -0.76 -4.78 12.59
CA PRO A 51 -0.24 -6.13 12.76
C PRO A 51 -1.20 -7.08 13.48
N SER A 52 -2.04 -6.54 14.38
CA SER A 52 -3.02 -7.36 15.12
C SER A 52 -4.15 -7.83 14.21
N ALA A 53 -4.59 -6.97 13.31
CA ALA A 53 -5.62 -7.28 12.32
C ALA A 53 -5.05 -7.89 11.01
N GLN A 54 -3.73 -7.90 10.83
CA GLN A 54 -3.06 -8.24 9.56
C GLN A 54 -3.63 -7.43 8.38
N THR A 55 -3.87 -6.13 8.62
CA THR A 55 -4.42 -5.21 7.62
C THR A 55 -3.52 -4.02 7.40
N VAL A 56 -3.66 -3.42 6.22
CA VAL A 56 -2.98 -2.19 5.85
C VAL A 56 -4.00 -1.23 5.25
N THR A 57 -4.12 -0.05 5.84
CA THR A 57 -5.02 1.00 5.38
C THR A 57 -4.24 2.04 4.60
N LEU A 58 -4.66 2.31 3.37
CA LEU A 58 -4.07 3.32 2.49
C LEU A 58 -4.86 4.63 2.63
N HIS A 59 -4.20 5.64 3.18
CA HIS A 59 -4.71 7.00 3.34
C HIS A 59 -4.20 7.90 2.21
N GLN A 60 -5.12 8.43 1.40
CA GLN A 60 -4.81 9.33 0.28
C GLN A 60 -5.06 10.76 0.73
N ASP A 61 -4.00 11.53 1.02
CA ASP A 61 -4.13 12.89 1.58
C ASP A 61 -4.72 13.91 0.59
N TRP A 62 -4.65 13.68 -0.73
CA TRP A 62 -4.87 14.75 -1.71
C TRP A 62 -6.27 14.83 -2.34
N PHE A 63 -7.15 13.85 -2.18
CA PHE A 63 -8.41 13.80 -2.98
C PHE A 63 -9.71 13.60 -2.21
N ALA A 64 -9.72 13.72 -0.88
CA ALA A 64 -10.90 13.40 -0.05
C ALA A 64 -11.43 11.97 -0.31
N CYS A 65 -10.58 11.08 -0.83
CA CYS A 65 -10.91 9.68 -1.02
C CYS A 65 -11.00 8.99 0.34
N GLN A 66 -11.98 8.12 0.50
CA GLN A 66 -12.07 7.29 1.69
C GLN A 66 -10.84 6.38 1.76
N PRO A 67 -10.25 6.16 2.96
CA PRO A 67 -9.17 5.21 3.13
C PRO A 67 -9.59 3.82 2.64
N GLU A 68 -8.68 3.12 1.97
CA GLU A 68 -8.92 1.76 1.49
C GLU A 68 -8.14 0.76 2.33
N VAL A 69 -8.82 -0.27 2.81
CA VAL A 69 -8.24 -1.31 3.66
C VAL A 69 -7.95 -2.54 2.83
N PHE A 70 -6.69 -2.99 2.88
CA PHE A 70 -6.21 -4.22 2.27
C PHE A 70 -5.85 -5.20 3.39
N ASN A 71 -6.07 -6.49 3.17
CA ASN A 71 -5.42 -7.50 4.00
C ASN A 71 -3.95 -7.64 3.56
N GLU A 72 -3.10 -8.16 4.44
CA GLU A 72 -1.67 -8.37 4.16
C GLU A 72 -1.42 -9.08 2.81
N PRO A 73 -1.96 -10.29 2.55
CA PRO A 73 -1.59 -11.04 1.35
C PRO A 73 -2.02 -10.31 0.07
N GLU A 74 -3.18 -9.65 0.08
CA GLU A 74 -3.63 -8.85 -1.06
C GLU A 74 -2.69 -7.67 -1.32
N LEU A 75 -2.27 -6.94 -0.29
CA LEU A 75 -1.37 -5.81 -0.49
C LEU A 75 0.00 -6.27 -1.02
N ILE A 76 0.54 -7.37 -0.48
CA ILE A 76 1.81 -7.92 -0.95
C ILE A 76 1.72 -8.31 -2.43
N GLU A 77 0.66 -9.03 -2.82
CA GLU A 77 0.41 -9.40 -4.22
C GLU A 77 0.28 -8.18 -5.12
N LEU A 78 -0.39 -7.12 -4.67
CA LEU A 78 -0.51 -5.86 -5.42
C LEU A 78 0.87 -5.20 -5.64
N ILE A 79 1.71 -5.10 -4.60
CA ILE A 79 3.05 -4.52 -4.70
C ILE A 79 3.96 -5.37 -5.61
N GLU A 80 3.89 -6.70 -5.49
CA GLU A 80 4.67 -7.62 -6.32
C GLU A 80 4.23 -7.55 -7.79
N THR A 81 2.92 -7.53 -8.04
CA THR A 81 2.36 -7.38 -9.39
C THR A 81 2.73 -6.03 -10.00
N ALA A 82 2.66 -4.93 -9.22
CA ALA A 82 3.07 -3.60 -9.66
C ALA A 82 4.54 -3.60 -10.10
N ARG A 83 5.42 -4.23 -9.30
CA ARG A 83 6.84 -4.41 -9.61
C ARG A 83 7.06 -5.20 -10.90
N GLU A 84 6.31 -6.28 -11.12
CA GLU A 84 6.42 -7.09 -12.34
C GLU A 84 5.96 -6.34 -13.60
N ARG A 85 4.87 -5.58 -13.52
CA ARG A 85 4.39 -4.75 -14.65
C ARG A 85 5.43 -3.73 -15.09
N ILE A 86 6.15 -3.12 -14.15
CA ILE A 86 7.23 -2.17 -14.44
C ILE A 86 8.45 -2.87 -15.05
N ARG A 87 8.76 -4.11 -14.61
CA ARG A 87 9.91 -4.86 -15.14
C ARG A 87 9.72 -5.36 -16.56
N ASN A 88 8.47 -5.61 -16.97
CA ASN A 88 8.10 -6.10 -18.30
C ASN A 88 7.79 -4.99 -19.31
N HIS A 89 7.96 -3.72 -18.93
CA HIS A 89 7.77 -2.53 -19.77
C HIS A 89 9.09 -1.82 -20.04
#